data_AF-A0A821HEB9-F1
#
_entry.id   AF-A0A821HEB9-F1
#
_cell.length_a   1.000
_cell.length_b   1.000
_cell.length_c   1.000
_cell.angle_alpha   90.00
_cell.angle_beta   90.00
_cell.angle_gamma   90.00
#
_symmetry.space_group_name_H-M   'P 1'
#
loop_
_entity.id
_entity.type
_entity.pdbx_description
1 polymer ?
#
loop_
_entity_poly.entity_id
_entity_poly.type
_entity_poly.pdbx_seq_one_letter_code
_entity_poly.pdbx_strand_id
1 'polypeptide(L)'
;MKNNNEQFTLIALDSSSSSDQSAHYLSRFQHLMNSLQHFNDSNACVDYITNVKNEKILLIISVEHTQMIPTIYHIHQIYSIYIFNLNQCEPTNEDILKYRKVRGHFGTINELVKQIEYDKKCIASNLLTVNIFPECTQGSYSMSD
;
A
#
# COMPACT_ATOMS: atom_id res chain seq x y z
N MET A 1 -2.70 -19.85 -18.65
CA MET A 1 -2.52 -18.43 -18.99
C MET A 1 -2.90 -17.59 -17.78
N LYS A 2 -1.91 -16.99 -17.11
CA LYS A 2 -2.13 -15.99 -16.05
C LYS A 2 -1.15 -14.85 -16.33
N ASN A 3 -1.50 -14.01 -17.29
CA ASN A 3 -0.74 -12.82 -17.61
C ASN A 3 -1.55 -11.63 -17.11
N ASN A 4 -1.13 -11.10 -15.97
CA ASN A 4 -1.29 -9.71 -15.53
C ASN A 4 -0.22 -9.53 -14.45
N ASN A 5 1.03 -9.40 -14.88
CA ASN A 5 2.17 -9.13 -13.99
C ASN A 5 2.14 -7.66 -13.56
N GLU A 6 1.17 -7.31 -12.74
CA GLU A 6 1.27 -6.11 -11.92
C GLU A 6 2.33 -6.36 -10.87
N GLN A 7 3.45 -5.65 -10.95
CA GLN A 7 4.51 -5.71 -9.95
C GLN A 7 4.02 -4.98 -8.70
N PHE A 8 3.47 -5.76 -7.76
CA PHE A 8 3.25 -5.31 -6.40
C PHE A 8 4.53 -5.53 -5.60
N THR A 9 4.96 -4.48 -4.92
CA THR A 9 6.01 -4.56 -3.91
C THR A 9 5.38 -4.27 -2.57
N LEU A 10 5.53 -5.24 -1.65
CA LEU A 10 5.19 -5.05 -0.27
C LEU A 10 6.41 -4.48 0.43
N ILE A 11 6.23 -3.36 1.10
CA ILE A 11 7.27 -2.73 1.91
C ILE A 11 6.85 -2.86 3.36
N ALA A 12 7.73 -3.38 4.20
CA ALA A 12 7.57 -3.40 5.64
C ALA A 12 8.58 -2.43 6.26
N LEU A 13 8.08 -1.44 6.99
CA LEU A 13 8.86 -0.47 7.72
C LEU A 13 8.65 -0.67 9.22
N ASP A 14 9.62 -1.32 9.86
CA ASP A 14 9.56 -1.72 11.26
C ASP A 14 10.92 -1.52 11.93
N SER A 15 10.96 -0.96 13.14
CA SER A 15 12.21 -0.78 13.88
C SER A 15 12.73 -2.06 14.51
N SER A 16 12.06 -3.22 14.33
CA SER A 16 12.49 -4.48 14.92
C SER A 16 13.78 -5.01 14.28
N SER A 17 14.91 -4.45 14.71
CA SER A 17 16.21 -5.05 14.58
C SER A 17 16.16 -6.41 15.29
N SER A 18 16.12 -7.49 14.50
CA SER A 18 16.43 -8.86 14.95
C SER A 18 15.52 -9.50 16.01
N SER A 19 14.20 -9.55 15.79
CA SER A 19 13.35 -10.50 16.56
C SER A 19 12.86 -11.62 15.64
N ASP A 20 12.84 -12.86 16.14
CA ASP A 20 12.26 -14.02 15.42
C ASP A 20 10.82 -13.76 14.95
N GLN A 21 10.12 -12.81 15.58
CA GLN A 21 8.77 -12.41 15.21
C GLN A 21 8.72 -11.66 13.87
N SER A 22 9.68 -10.80 13.56
CA SER A 22 9.72 -10.13 12.27
C SER A 22 10.07 -11.08 11.14
N ALA A 23 11.02 -11.99 11.36
CA ALA A 23 11.27 -13.09 10.43
C ALA A 23 10.02 -13.96 10.19
N HIS A 24 9.27 -14.27 11.25
CA HIS A 24 8.07 -15.10 11.12
C HIS A 24 6.96 -14.44 10.30
N TYR A 25 6.63 -13.15 10.53
CA TYR A 25 5.60 -12.51 9.70
C TYR A 25 6.10 -12.17 8.29
N LEU A 26 7.36 -11.79 8.12
CA LEU A 26 7.94 -11.52 6.80
C LEU A 26 7.89 -12.78 5.93
N SER A 27 8.12 -13.97 6.49
CA SER A 27 7.97 -15.24 5.76
C SER A 27 6.54 -15.47 5.25
N ARG A 28 5.52 -15.08 6.02
CA ARG A 28 4.12 -15.16 5.60
C ARG A 28 3.85 -14.24 4.41
N PHE A 29 4.49 -13.07 4.38
CA PHE A 29 4.38 -12.11 3.28
C PHE A 29 5.14 -12.51 2.03
N GLN A 30 6.29 -13.19 2.16
CA GLN A 30 7.05 -13.71 1.02
C GLN A 30 6.23 -14.68 0.16
N HIS A 31 5.34 -15.46 0.77
CA HIS A 31 4.44 -16.34 0.01
C HIS A 31 3.30 -15.60 -0.72
N LEU A 32 3.00 -14.36 -0.31
CA LEU A 32 1.87 -13.58 -0.82
C LEU A 32 2.26 -12.64 -1.96
N MET A 33 3.53 -12.22 -2.02
CA MET A 33 4.01 -11.15 -2.89
C MET A 33 5.23 -11.59 -3.69
N ASN A 34 5.37 -11.04 -4.90
CA ASN A 34 6.55 -11.30 -5.73
C ASN A 34 7.80 -10.58 -5.20
N SER A 35 7.61 -9.47 -4.50
CA SER A 35 8.66 -8.60 -3.97
C SER A 35 8.28 -8.15 -2.56
N LEU A 36 9.17 -8.39 -1.60
CA LEU A 36 9.07 -7.91 -0.22
C LEU A 36 10.36 -7.16 0.10
N GLN A 37 10.23 -5.89 0.46
CA GLN A 37 11.33 -5.06 0.94
C GLN A 37 11.11 -4.76 2.42
N HIS A 38 12.20 -4.80 3.19
CA HIS A 38 12.18 -4.47 4.61
C HIS A 38 13.11 -3.30 4.87
N PHE A 39 12.61 -2.29 5.58
CA PHE A 39 13.38 -1.13 5.98
C PHE A 39 13.23 -0.92 7.48
N ASN A 40 14.33 -0.55 8.12
CA ASN A 40 14.35 -0.15 9.52
C ASN A 40 14.52 1.37 9.67
N ASP A 41 14.76 2.05 8.54
CA ASP A 41 14.99 3.48 8.46
C ASP A 41 13.93 4.12 7.57
N SER A 42 13.34 5.18 8.09
CA SER A 42 12.28 5.94 7.43
C SER A 42 12.75 6.59 6.14
N ASN A 43 13.96 7.17 6.14
CA ASN A 43 14.48 7.91 5.00
C ASN A 43 14.79 6.95 3.85
N ALA A 44 15.46 5.83 4.13
CA ALA A 44 15.72 4.78 3.16
C ALA A 44 14.42 4.21 2.54
N CYS A 45 13.36 4.08 3.35
CA CYS A 45 12.05 3.66 2.86
C CYS A 45 11.45 4.69 1.89
N VAL A 46 11.47 5.98 2.26
CA VAL A 46 10.98 7.08 1.40
C VAL A 46 11.80 7.19 0.11
N ASP A 47 13.11 7.11 0.20
CA ASP A 47 14.02 7.13 -0.94
C ASP A 47 13.71 5.98 -1.91
N TYR A 48 13.46 4.78 -1.39
CA TYR A 48 13.04 3.67 -2.23
C TYR A 48 11.69 3.94 -2.92
N ILE A 49 10.67 4.35 -2.15
CA ILE A 49 9.33 4.62 -2.65
C ILE A 49 9.34 5.67 -3.77
N THR A 50 10.15 6.72 -3.62
CA THR A 50 10.23 7.83 -4.59
C THR A 50 10.99 7.46 -5.87
N ASN A 51 11.92 6.49 -5.79
CA ASN A 51 12.71 6.03 -6.93
C ASN A 51 12.01 4.93 -7.77
N VAL A 52 11.05 4.22 -7.18
CA VAL A 52 10.26 3.21 -7.88
C VAL A 52 9.28 3.86 -8.86
N LYS A 53 9.33 3.49 -10.14
CA LYS A 53 8.51 4.12 -11.19
C LYS A 53 7.27 3.33 -11.59
N ASN A 54 7.37 2.00 -11.67
CA ASN A 54 6.36 1.16 -12.34
C ASN A 54 5.71 0.11 -11.42
N GLU A 55 5.91 0.21 -10.11
CA GLU A 55 5.39 -0.77 -9.15
C GLU A 55 4.34 -0.13 -8.24
N LYS A 56 3.34 -0.92 -7.86
CA LYS A 56 2.36 -0.52 -6.85
C LYS A 56 2.84 -0.96 -5.48
N ILE A 57 2.90 -0.01 -4.57
CA ILE A 57 3.45 -0.22 -3.24
C ILE A 57 2.31 -0.45 -2.25
N LEU A 58 2.40 -1.57 -1.55
CA LEU A 58 1.62 -1.89 -0.39
C LEU A 58 2.54 -1.70 0.81
N LEU A 59 2.24 -0.75 1.68
CA LEU A 59 3.17 -0.29 2.72
C LEU A 59 2.65 -0.69 4.10
N ILE A 60 3.41 -1.50 4.82
CA ILE A 60 3.19 -1.83 6.23
C ILE A 60 4.09 -0.90 7.04
N ILE A 61 3.51 -0.18 8.00
CA ILE A 61 4.21 0.78 8.86
C ILE A 61 3.95 0.40 10.33
N SER A 62 5.01 0.25 11.11
CA SER A 62 4.91 0.14 12.58
C SER A 62 4.43 1.45 13.20
N VAL A 63 3.71 1.40 14.32
CA VAL A 63 3.07 2.58 14.94
C VAL A 63 4.06 3.72 15.18
N GLU A 64 5.29 3.41 15.60
CA GLU A 64 6.41 4.34 15.80
C GLU A 64 6.77 5.19 14.56
N HIS A 65 6.47 4.69 13.36
CA HIS A 65 6.81 5.31 12.08
C HIS A 65 5.63 6.09 11.47
N THR A 66 4.46 6.04 12.08
CA THR A 66 3.23 6.59 11.48
C THR A 66 3.28 8.09 11.21
N GLN A 67 4.13 8.83 11.92
CA GLN A 67 4.39 10.26 11.72
C GLN A 67 4.88 10.64 10.31
N MET A 68 5.38 9.69 9.50
CA MET A 68 5.77 9.96 8.11
C MET A 68 4.61 9.92 7.12
N ILE A 69 3.46 9.36 7.50
CA ILE A 69 2.30 9.20 6.60
C ILE A 69 1.90 10.52 5.94
N PRO A 70 1.84 11.66 6.64
CA PRO A 70 1.58 12.97 6.02
C PRO A 70 2.59 13.35 4.92
N THR A 71 3.83 12.87 5.00
CA THR A 71 4.87 13.15 4.00
C THR A 71 4.76 12.26 2.76
N ILE A 72 4.19 11.05 2.89
CA ILE A 72 4.20 10.06 1.80
C ILE A 72 2.82 9.78 1.20
N TYR A 73 1.72 10.14 1.86
CA TYR A 73 0.37 9.76 1.41
C TYR A 73 0.04 10.24 -0.02
N HIS A 74 0.63 11.34 -0.46
CA HIS A 74 0.39 11.91 -1.78
C HIS A 74 1.13 11.14 -2.90
N ILE A 75 2.12 10.30 -2.58
CA ILE A 75 2.92 9.55 -3.57
C ILE A 75 2.05 8.53 -4.29
N HIS A 76 1.96 8.64 -5.62
CA HIS A 76 1.02 7.86 -6.43
C HIS A 76 1.29 6.35 -6.39
N GLN A 77 2.56 5.95 -6.25
CA GLN A 77 2.99 4.56 -6.16
C GLN A 77 2.43 3.85 -4.92
N ILE A 78 2.22 4.59 -3.82
CA ILE A 78 1.62 4.03 -2.60
C ILE A 78 0.13 3.82 -2.85
N TYR A 79 -0.29 2.56 -2.86
CA TYR A 79 -1.67 2.16 -3.08
C TYR A 79 -2.45 2.01 -1.77
N SER A 80 -1.89 1.27 -0.81
CA SER A 80 -2.46 1.06 0.51
C SER A 80 -1.38 1.15 1.58
N ILE A 81 -1.74 1.71 2.73
CA ILE A 81 -0.92 1.80 3.94
C ILE A 81 -1.63 1.00 5.04
N TYR A 82 -0.89 0.13 5.71
CA TYR A 82 -1.37 -0.71 6.81
C TYR A 82 -0.56 -0.38 8.05
N ILE A 83 -1.24 0.02 9.13
CA ILE A 83 -0.57 0.27 10.39
C ILE A 83 -0.56 -1.04 11.17
N PHE A 84 0.62 -1.56 11.44
CA PHE A 84 0.77 -2.84 12.13
C PHE A 84 1.44 -2.63 13.48
N ASN A 85 0.91 -3.30 14.51
CA ASN A 85 1.52 -3.29 15.82
C ASN A 85 1.43 -4.67 16.46
N LEU A 86 2.59 -5.26 16.77
CA LEU A 86 2.65 -6.48 17.56
C LEU A 86 2.39 -6.21 19.04
N ASN A 87 2.72 -5.00 19.52
CA ASN A 87 2.60 -4.61 20.91
C ASN A 87 1.46 -3.59 21.06
N GLN A 88 0.26 -4.08 21.36
CA GLN A 88 -1.00 -3.32 21.47
C GLN A 88 -1.00 -2.11 22.44
N CYS A 89 0.13 -1.76 23.05
CA CYS A 89 0.26 -0.67 24.02
C CYS A 89 0.57 0.70 23.39
N GLU A 90 0.92 0.79 22.11
CA GLU A 90 1.22 2.09 21.49
C GLU A 90 -0.02 2.73 20.87
N PRO A 91 -0.41 3.94 21.34
CA PRO A 91 -1.53 4.65 20.75
C PRO A 91 -1.17 5.09 19.33
N THR A 92 -1.98 4.68 18.36
CA THR A 92 -1.95 5.28 17.02
C THR A 92 -2.74 6.58 17.05
N ASN A 93 -2.20 7.66 16.48
CA ASN A 93 -2.98 8.89 16.33
C ASN A 93 -4.16 8.65 15.36
N GLU A 94 -5.39 8.75 15.86
CA GLU A 94 -6.62 8.49 15.08
C GLU A 94 -6.73 9.37 13.83
N ASP A 95 -6.11 10.56 13.82
CA ASP A 95 -6.09 11.45 12.67
C ASP A 95 -5.44 10.80 11.45
N ILE A 96 -4.50 9.86 11.65
CA ILE A 96 -3.84 9.14 10.57
C ILE A 96 -4.84 8.25 9.81
N LEU A 97 -5.88 7.76 10.46
CA LEU A 97 -6.90 6.92 9.82
C LEU A 97 -7.77 7.71 8.84
N LYS A 98 -7.70 9.05 8.85
CA LYS A 98 -8.42 9.92 7.90
C LYS A 98 -7.81 9.91 6.50
N TYR A 99 -6.54 9.49 6.35
CA TYR A 99 -5.91 9.41 5.04
C TYR A 99 -6.51 8.26 4.23
N ARG A 100 -7.05 8.55 3.04
CA ARG A 100 -7.76 7.58 2.17
C ARG A 100 -6.98 6.29 1.86
N LYS A 101 -5.65 6.36 1.84
CA LYS A 101 -4.77 5.21 1.56
C LYS A 101 -4.53 4.34 2.80
N VAL A 102 -4.81 4.83 3.99
CA VAL A 102 -4.68 4.07 5.24
C VAL A 102 -5.87 3.12 5.38
N ARG A 103 -5.59 1.83 5.45
CA ARG A 103 -6.61 0.78 5.55
C ARG A 103 -7.06 0.49 6.97
N GLY A 104 -6.23 0.81 7.95
CA GLY A 104 -6.54 0.61 9.35
C GLY A 104 -5.33 0.22 10.19
N HIS A 105 -5.62 -0.07 11.45
CA HIS A 105 -4.70 -0.61 12.42
C HIS A 105 -4.94 -2.11 12.59
N PHE A 106 -3.88 -2.91 12.55
CA PHE A 106 -3.92 -4.36 12.63
C PHE A 106 -3.13 -4.84 13.85
N GLY A 107 -3.80 -5.55 14.76
CA GLY A 107 -3.19 -6.06 15.99
C GLY A 107 -2.63 -7.48 15.86
N THR A 108 -2.94 -8.16 14.75
CA THR A 108 -2.44 -9.51 14.48
C THR A 108 -1.98 -9.67 13.03
N ILE A 109 -0.97 -10.52 12.84
CA ILE A 109 -0.44 -10.85 11.50
C ILE A 109 -1.53 -11.43 10.60
N ASN A 110 -2.43 -12.25 11.17
CA ASN A 110 -3.50 -12.90 10.40
C ASN A 110 -4.52 -11.89 9.86
N GLU A 111 -4.88 -10.86 10.62
CA GLU A 111 -5.75 -9.79 10.15
C GLU A 111 -5.08 -8.99 9.03
N LEU A 112 -3.80 -8.63 9.22
CA LEU A 112 -3.02 -7.90 8.24
C LEU A 112 -2.89 -8.67 6.92
N VAL A 113 -2.56 -9.97 6.99
CA VAL A 113 -2.46 -10.86 5.82
C VAL A 113 -3.79 -10.92 5.08
N LYS A 114 -4.91 -11.16 5.79
CA LYS A 114 -6.23 -11.22 5.16
C LYS A 114 -6.59 -9.92 4.45
N GLN A 115 -6.28 -8.77 5.07
CA GLN A 115 -6.54 -7.47 4.46
C GLN A 115 -5.69 -7.27 3.20
N ILE A 116 -4.40 -7.58 3.25
CA ILE A 116 -3.50 -7.44 2.11
C ILE A 116 -3.94 -8.34 0.94
N GLU A 117 -4.36 -9.58 1.22
CA GLU A 117 -4.92 -10.48 0.21
C GLU A 117 -6.21 -9.94 -0.42
N TYR A 118 -7.10 -9.38 0.40
CA TYR A 118 -8.33 -8.75 -0.06
C TYR A 118 -8.01 -7.55 -0.97
N ASP A 119 -7.18 -6.62 -0.52
CA ASP A 119 -6.76 -5.45 -1.28
C ASP A 119 -6.12 -5.86 -2.60
N LYS A 120 -5.21 -6.85 -2.60
CA LYS A 120 -4.57 -7.37 -3.81
C LYS A 120 -5.60 -7.89 -4.83
N LYS A 121 -6.62 -8.63 -4.37
CA LYS A 121 -7.71 -9.10 -5.25
C LYS A 121 -8.52 -7.94 -5.81
N CYS A 122 -8.87 -6.95 -4.98
CA CYS A 122 -9.60 -5.77 -5.41
C CYS A 122 -8.83 -4.91 -6.41
N ILE A 123 -7.51 -4.79 -6.25
CA ILE A 123 -6.65 -4.07 -7.20
C ILE A 123 -6.68 -4.78 -8.55
N ALA A 124 -6.42 -6.09 -8.56
CA ALA A 124 -6.42 -6.89 -9.78
C ALA A 124 -7.78 -6.83 -10.51
N SER A 125 -8.91 -6.84 -9.78
CA SER A 125 -10.23 -6.70 -10.38
C SER A 125 -10.49 -5.30 -10.94
N ASN A 126 -10.03 -4.24 -10.27
CA ASN A 126 -10.22 -2.85 -10.71
C ASN A 126 -9.41 -2.51 -11.97
N LEU A 127 -8.30 -3.20 -12.22
CA LEU A 127 -7.51 -3.03 -13.45
C LEU A 127 -8.14 -3.74 -14.64
N LEU A 128 -8.98 -4.75 -14.40
CA LEU A 128 -9.78 -5.40 -15.45
C LEU A 128 -11.03 -4.59 -15.82
N THR A 129 -11.44 -3.62 -15.00
CA THR A 129 -12.64 -2.78 -15.23
C THR A 129 -12.34 -1.38 -15.75
N VAL A 130 -11.17 -1.11 -16.33
CA VAL A 130 -10.98 0.08 -17.18
C VAL A 130 -11.72 -0.14 -18.50
N ASN A 131 -13.06 -0.16 -18.43
CA ASN A 131 -13.91 -0.01 -19.58
C ASN A 131 -13.80 1.44 -20.05
N ILE A 132 -13.34 1.55 -21.29
CA ILE A 132 -13.30 2.72 -22.15
C ILE A 132 -14.63 3.48 -21.99
N PHE A 133 -14.59 4.67 -21.41
CA PHE A 133 -15.64 5.65 -21.67
C PHE A 133 -15.35 6.21 -23.06
N PRO A 134 -16.21 6.02 -24.09
CA PRO A 134 -16.08 6.80 -25.29
C PRO A 134 -16.30 8.27 -24.90
N GLU A 135 -15.38 9.14 -25.31
CA GLU A 135 -15.54 10.59 -25.22
C GLU A 135 -16.91 10.96 -25.79
N CYS A 136 -17.76 11.61 -24.99
CA CYS A 136 -18.96 12.26 -25.50
C CYS A 136 -18.52 13.44 -26.38
N THR A 137 -18.29 13.17 -27.66
CA THR A 137 -18.19 14.17 -28.71
C THR A 137 -19.58 14.45 -29.26
N GLN A 138 -20.24 15.49 -28.74
CA GLN A 138 -21.35 16.21 -29.39
C GLN A 138 -21.36 17.63 -28.82
N GLY A 139 -21.35 18.73 -29.57
CA GLY A 139 -21.33 18.96 -31.01
C GLY A 139 -21.34 20.48 -31.20
N SER A 140 -20.59 20.99 -32.19
CA SER A 140 -20.60 22.41 -32.58
C SER A 140 -21.98 22.81 -33.10
N TYR A 141 -22.68 23.69 -32.39
CA TYR A 141 -23.82 24.42 -32.95
C TYR A 141 -23.32 25.73 -33.55
N SER A 142 -23.24 25.76 -34.87
CA SER A 142 -23.19 26.98 -35.67
C SER A 142 -24.62 27.35 -36.05
N MET A 143 -25.08 28.56 -35.72
CA MET A 143 -26.20 29.20 -36.41
C MET A 143 -25.88 30.69 -36.60
N SER A 144 -25.49 31.02 -37.84
CA SER A 144 -25.96 32.20 -38.58
C SER A 144 -27.51 32.11 -38.68
N ASP A 145 -28.32 33.17 -38.73
CA ASP A 145 -28.19 34.51 -39.31
C ASP A 145 -28.80 35.60 -38.41
#